data_AF-A0A938GU66-F1
#
_entry.id   AF-A0A938GU66-F1
#
_cell.length_a   1.000
_cell.length_b   1.000
_cell.length_c   1.000
_cell.angle_alpha   90.00
_cell.angle_beta   90.00
_cell.angle_gamma   90.00
#
_symmetry.space_group_name_H-M   'P 1'
#
loop_
_entity.id
_entity.type
_entity.pdbx_description
1 polymer ?
#
loop_
_entity_poly.entity_id
_entity_poly.type
_entity_poly.pdbx_seq_one_letter_code
_entity_poly.pdbx_strand_id
1 'polypeptide(L)'
;QYLRVQRFDLLFGIGANVVLNLAVWTLGAELLFPDKPIKNLDDLPQLLTGVIGNGGRLLFYAGIFAAVYTSIVGHAAGLGHLGSHAWLRARGGAPSAGADLRQHAVYRAIAVWCLVSPLVWTLPGMPDFVTLTLIGNSGQVVLLPLLAGGIWWITASPRYIGSAHRTRWWENIVMALLLLLAIKGAYHSAHAIVQYLRNS
;
A
#
# COMPACT_ATOMS: atom_id res chain seq x y z
N GLN A 1 -3.61 22.70 -17.09
CA GLN A 1 -2.29 22.96 -16.46
C GLN A 1 -1.99 22.00 -15.31
N TYR A 2 -2.94 21.63 -14.44
CA TYR A 2 -2.70 20.73 -13.29
C TYR A 2 -2.18 19.32 -13.62
N LEU A 3 -2.60 18.72 -14.74
CA LEU A 3 -2.21 17.34 -15.11
C LEU A 3 -0.71 17.16 -15.33
N ARG A 4 0.01 18.17 -15.83
CA ARG A 4 1.45 18.04 -16.11
C ARG A 4 2.25 18.01 -14.81
N VAL A 5 1.93 18.91 -13.88
CA VAL A 5 2.54 18.96 -12.55
C VAL A 5 2.23 17.69 -11.77
N GLN A 6 0.98 17.25 -11.77
CA GLN A 6 0.58 16.00 -11.11
C GLN A 6 1.32 14.78 -11.66
N ARG A 7 1.57 14.71 -12.97
CA ARG A 7 2.36 13.62 -13.58
C ARG A 7 3.81 13.66 -13.15
N PHE A 8 4.44 14.84 -13.11
CA PHE A 8 5.82 14.97 -12.64
C PHE A 8 5.95 14.61 -11.17
N ASP A 9 5.02 15.06 -10.33
CA ASP A 9 4.98 14.73 -8.91
C ASP A 9 4.81 13.20 -8.69
N LEU A 10 3.88 12.57 -9.43
CA LEU A 10 3.70 11.12 -9.40
C LEU A 10 4.97 10.37 -9.85
N LEU A 11 5.60 10.80 -10.96
CA LEU A 11 6.82 10.17 -11.47
C LEU A 11 7.98 10.32 -10.49
N PHE A 12 8.12 11.48 -9.85
CA PHE A 12 9.11 11.71 -8.81
C PHE A 12 8.89 10.78 -7.61
N GLY A 13 7.64 10.66 -7.14
CA GLY A 13 7.28 9.75 -6.05
C GLY A 13 7.57 8.28 -6.39
N ILE A 14 7.23 7.83 -7.60
CA ILE A 14 7.56 6.47 -8.09
C ILE A 14 9.08 6.27 -8.12
N GLY A 15 9.83 7.22 -8.69
CA GLY A 15 11.29 7.15 -8.78
C GLY A 15 11.95 7.03 -7.41
N ALA A 16 11.55 7.87 -6.45
CA ALA A 16 12.03 7.81 -5.07
C ALA A 16 11.72 6.46 -4.41
N ASN A 17 10.53 5.92 -4.63
CA ASN A 17 10.11 4.63 -4.07
C ASN A 17 10.93 3.45 -4.67
N VAL A 18 11.24 3.49 -5.97
CA VAL A 18 12.11 2.50 -6.60
C VAL A 18 13.52 2.53 -5.99
N VAL A 19 14.10 3.72 -5.83
CA VAL A 19 15.43 3.88 -5.20
C VAL A 19 15.44 3.34 -3.77
N LEU A 20 14.41 3.66 -2.98
CA LEU A 20 14.30 3.15 -1.61
C LEU A 20 14.17 1.62 -1.57
N ASN A 21 13.34 1.02 -2.44
CA ASN A 21 13.22 -0.44 -2.50
C ASN A 21 14.54 -1.12 -2.86
N LEU A 22 15.26 -0.59 -3.85
CA LEU A 22 16.58 -1.12 -4.22
C LEU A 22 17.58 -1.01 -3.07
N ALA A 23 17.61 0.12 -2.36
CA ALA A 23 18.47 0.30 -1.20
C ALA A 23 18.17 -0.72 -0.09
N VAL A 24 16.89 -0.96 0.20
CA VAL A 24 16.46 -1.96 1.20
C VAL A 24 16.85 -3.37 0.76
N TRP A 25 16.69 -3.71 -0.52
CA TRP A 25 17.08 -5.02 -1.05
C TRP A 25 18.60 -5.24 -1.00
N THR A 26 19.39 -4.23 -1.36
CA THR A 26 20.85 -4.30 -1.26
C THR A 26 21.30 -4.49 0.19
N LEU A 27 20.73 -3.71 1.11
CA LEU A 27 20.99 -3.87 2.55
C LEU A 27 20.59 -5.26 3.06
N GLY A 28 19.41 -5.75 2.66
CA GLY A 28 18.96 -7.09 3.01
C GLY A 28 19.94 -8.17 2.52
N ALA A 29 20.38 -8.08 1.27
CA ALA A 29 21.33 -9.03 0.67
C ALA A 29 22.69 -9.00 1.37
N GLU A 30 23.20 -7.82 1.73
CA GLU A 30 24.47 -7.67 2.46
C GLU A 30 24.39 -8.27 3.88
N LEU A 31 23.26 -8.10 4.56
CA LEU A 31 23.07 -8.57 5.94
C LEU A 31 22.77 -10.07 6.03
N LEU A 32 22.16 -10.66 5.00
CA LEU A 32 21.81 -12.08 4.95
C LEU A 32 22.98 -12.99 4.59
N PHE A 33 24.07 -12.47 4.00
CA PHE A 33 25.22 -13.26 3.56
C PHE A 33 26.36 -13.21 4.61
N PRO A 34 26.92 -14.34 5.11
CA PRO A 34 26.61 -15.72 4.75
C PRO A 34 25.57 -16.43 5.65
N ASP A 35 25.26 -15.99 6.88
CA ASP A 35 24.49 -16.86 7.81
C ASP A 35 23.80 -16.14 9.01
N LYS A 36 23.19 -14.97 8.82
CA LYS A 36 22.33 -14.36 9.86
C LYS A 36 20.87 -14.33 9.40
N PRO A 37 20.05 -15.35 9.73
CA PRO A 37 18.62 -15.28 9.45
C PRO A 37 18.00 -14.16 10.28
N ILE A 38 17.53 -13.11 9.61
CA ILE A 38 16.75 -12.02 10.20
C ILE A 38 15.42 -12.62 10.65
N LYS A 39 15.21 -12.73 11.96
CA LYS A 39 13.95 -13.25 12.53
C LYS A 39 13.06 -12.13 13.03
N ASN A 40 13.65 -10.98 13.40
CA ASN A 40 12.92 -9.86 13.99
C ASN A 40 13.29 -8.53 13.33
N LEU A 41 12.34 -7.59 13.37
CA LEU A 41 12.52 -6.21 12.88
C LEU A 41 13.71 -5.50 13.56
N ASP A 42 14.04 -5.91 14.79
CA ASP A 42 15.13 -5.36 15.60
C ASP A 42 16.53 -5.79 15.18
N ASP A 43 16.64 -6.84 14.35
CA ASP A 43 17.94 -7.33 13.87
C ASP A 43 18.58 -6.32 12.90
N LEU A 44 17.77 -5.63 12.09
CA LEU A 44 18.21 -4.59 11.13
C LEU A 44 18.83 -3.35 11.81
N PRO A 45 18.16 -2.68 12.77
CA PRO A 45 18.73 -1.57 13.54
C PRO A 45 20.02 -1.95 14.28
N GLN A 46 20.11 -3.17 14.82
CA GLN A 46 21.32 -3.64 15.52
C GLN A 46 22.50 -3.80 14.57
N LEU A 47 22.28 -4.30 13.36
CA LEU A 47 23.31 -4.45 12.33
C LEU A 47 23.80 -3.09 11.81
N LEU A 48 22.89 -2.14 11.59
CA LEU A 48 23.23 -0.74 11.26
C LEU A 48 24.02 -0.05 12.37
N THR A 49 23.80 -0.43 13.63
CA THR A 49 24.62 0.07 14.76
C THR A 49 26.07 -0.38 14.63
N GLY A 50 26.31 -1.58 14.08
CA GLY A 50 27.66 -2.10 13.86
C GLY A 50 28.44 -1.34 12.80
N VAL A 51 27.76 -0.72 11.83
CA VAL A 51 28.39 -0.01 10.70
C VAL A 51 28.45 1.51 10.94
N ILE A 52 27.38 2.11 11.49
CA ILE A 52 27.20 3.57 11.62
C ILE A 52 27.34 4.04 13.08
N GLY A 53 27.41 3.14 14.05
CA GLY A 53 27.41 3.47 15.48
C GLY A 53 26.03 3.79 16.05
N ASN A 54 25.98 4.25 17.30
CA ASN A 54 24.71 4.46 18.04
C ASN A 54 23.79 5.52 17.38
N GLY A 55 24.36 6.50 16.67
CA GLY A 55 23.61 7.51 15.93
C GLY A 55 22.83 6.95 14.74
N GLY A 56 23.36 5.93 14.05
CA GLY A 56 22.68 5.27 12.92
C GLY A 56 21.41 4.54 13.35
N ARG A 57 21.42 3.94 14.55
CA ARG A 57 20.24 3.30 15.15
C ARG A 57 19.10 4.29 15.35
N LEU A 58 19.39 5.46 15.93
CA LEU A 58 18.38 6.49 16.18
C LEU A 58 17.79 7.01 14.88
N LEU A 59 18.64 7.30 13.88
CA LEU A 59 18.20 7.76 12.56
C LEU A 59 17.31 6.72 11.88
N PHE A 60 17.67 5.44 11.98
CA PHE A 60 16.90 4.34 11.39
C PHE A 60 15.53 4.18 12.03
N TYR A 61 15.44 4.18 13.36
CA TYR A 61 14.15 4.12 14.06
C TYR A 61 13.30 5.37 13.80
N ALA A 62 13.89 6.56 13.74
CA ALA A 62 13.17 7.78 13.37
C ALA A 62 12.61 7.70 11.94
N GLY A 63 13.38 7.12 11.00
CA GLY A 63 12.94 6.86 9.63
C GLY A 63 11.76 5.90 9.55
N ILE A 64 11.85 4.75 10.23
CA ILE A 64 10.72 3.78 10.33
C ILE A 64 9.50 4.46 10.92
N PHE A 65 9.66 5.19 12.02
CA PHE A 65 8.56 5.89 12.67
C PHE A 65 7.89 6.89 11.71
N ALA A 66 8.66 7.72 11.02
CA ALA A 66 8.14 8.69 10.06
C ALA A 66 7.39 8.01 8.89
N ALA A 67 7.94 6.90 8.37
CA ALA A 67 7.33 6.14 7.28
C ALA A 67 6.01 5.47 7.69
N VAL A 68 5.98 4.84 8.87
CA VAL A 68 4.78 4.21 9.43
C VAL A 68 3.73 5.27 9.75
N TYR A 69 4.10 6.36 10.40
CA TYR A 69 3.19 7.46 10.73
C TYR A 69 2.53 8.06 9.49
N THR A 70 3.33 8.38 8.47
CA THR A 70 2.84 8.93 7.20
C THR A 70 1.88 7.96 6.51
N SER A 71 2.19 6.66 6.54
CA SER A 71 1.34 5.62 5.95
C SER A 71 0.01 5.49 6.69
N ILE A 72 -0.01 5.46 8.02
CA ILE A 72 -1.24 5.36 8.82
C ILE A 72 -2.15 6.55 8.54
N VAL A 73 -1.60 7.78 8.60
CA VAL A 73 -2.37 9.00 8.34
C VAL A 73 -2.90 9.01 6.91
N GLY A 74 -2.06 8.63 5.93
CA GLY A 74 -2.45 8.54 4.52
C GLY A 74 -3.59 7.56 4.28
N HIS A 75 -3.53 6.35 4.87
CA HIS A 75 -4.58 5.35 4.74
C HIS A 75 -5.88 5.78 5.43
N ALA A 76 -5.81 6.33 6.65
CA ALA A 76 -6.99 6.80 7.38
C ALA A 76 -7.72 7.91 6.61
N ALA A 77 -6.98 8.88 6.07
CA ALA A 77 -7.55 9.94 5.25
C ALA A 77 -8.10 9.41 3.92
N GLY A 78 -7.30 8.60 3.20
CA GLY A 78 -7.66 8.06 1.89
C GLY A 78 -8.90 7.16 1.94
N LEU A 79 -8.89 6.16 2.82
CA LEU A 79 -10.03 5.25 3.02
C LEU A 79 -11.23 5.97 3.62
N GLY A 80 -11.02 6.92 4.52
CA GLY A 80 -12.09 7.74 5.07
C GLY A 80 -12.85 8.49 3.97
N HIS A 81 -12.14 9.15 3.06
CA HIS A 81 -12.74 9.88 1.94
C HIS A 81 -13.41 8.93 0.94
N LEU A 82 -12.74 7.85 0.53
CA LEU A 82 -13.29 6.88 -0.42
C LEU A 82 -14.52 6.16 0.12
N GLY A 83 -14.46 5.69 1.37
CA GLY A 83 -15.54 4.95 2.00
C GLY A 83 -16.77 5.80 2.28
N SER A 84 -16.59 7.04 2.73
CA SER A 84 -17.72 7.96 2.91
C SER A 84 -18.37 8.35 1.58
N HIS A 85 -17.60 8.56 0.51
CA HIS A 85 -18.15 8.76 -0.84
C HIS A 85 -18.95 7.55 -1.33
N ALA A 86 -18.41 6.33 -1.18
CA ALA A 86 -19.08 5.10 -1.57
C ALA A 86 -20.39 4.89 -0.80
N TRP A 87 -20.37 5.14 0.50
CA TRP A 87 -21.54 5.02 1.38
C TRP A 87 -22.66 6.00 1.02
N LEU A 88 -22.32 7.29 0.84
CA LEU A 88 -23.29 8.32 0.48
C LEU A 88 -23.92 8.02 -0.89
N ARG A 89 -23.10 7.59 -1.85
CA ARG A 89 -23.56 7.19 -3.18
C ARG A 89 -24.47 5.96 -3.14
N ALA A 90 -24.18 4.97 -2.30
CA ALA A 90 -25.05 3.81 -2.09
C ALA A 90 -26.40 4.18 -1.47
N ARG A 91 -26.45 5.23 -0.64
CA ARG A 91 -27.69 5.78 -0.04
C ARG A 91 -28.42 6.78 -0.93
N GLY A 92 -28.01 6.95 -2.19
CA GLY A 92 -28.64 7.87 -3.14
C GLY A 92 -28.35 9.36 -2.89
N GLY A 93 -27.54 9.71 -1.89
CA GLY A 93 -27.10 11.06 -1.62
C GLY A 93 -25.77 11.30 -2.34
N ALA A 94 -25.77 11.91 -3.52
CA ALA A 94 -24.52 12.44 -4.05
C ALA A 94 -24.07 13.60 -3.14
N PRO A 95 -22.87 13.55 -2.54
CA PRO A 95 -22.38 14.69 -1.77
C PRO A 95 -22.29 15.90 -2.71
N SER A 96 -22.82 17.04 -2.25
CA SER A 96 -22.69 18.31 -2.96
C SER A 96 -21.21 18.61 -3.18
N ALA A 97 -20.87 19.15 -4.35
CA ALA A 97 -19.51 19.59 -4.64
C ALA A 97 -19.09 20.63 -3.58
N GLY A 98 -18.20 20.24 -2.66
CA GLY A 98 -17.76 21.06 -1.53
C GLY A 98 -18.22 20.61 -0.14
N ALA A 99 -19.00 19.52 -0.02
CA ALA A 99 -19.33 18.96 1.29
C ALA A 99 -18.06 18.46 2.00
N ASP A 100 -17.82 18.92 3.22
CA ASP A 100 -16.69 18.47 4.04
C ASP A 100 -16.94 17.05 4.55
N LEU A 101 -16.43 16.09 3.79
CA LEU A 101 -16.58 14.67 4.08
C LEU A 101 -16.03 14.27 5.45
N ARG A 102 -15.08 15.05 5.99
CA ARG A 102 -14.45 14.78 7.30
C ARG A 102 -15.43 14.90 8.46
N GLN A 103 -16.51 15.64 8.28
CA GLN A 103 -17.54 15.85 9.29
C GLN A 103 -18.53 14.67 9.37
N HIS A 104 -18.57 13.80 8.36
CA HIS A 104 -19.46 12.65 8.38
C HIS A 104 -19.00 11.59 9.39
N ALA A 105 -19.96 11.07 10.17
CA ALA A 105 -19.72 10.01 11.15
C ALA A 105 -19.05 8.77 10.52
N VAL A 106 -19.33 8.47 9.25
CA VAL A 106 -18.73 7.35 8.52
C VAL A 106 -17.24 7.59 8.25
N TYR A 107 -16.85 8.82 7.86
CA TYR A 107 -15.43 9.18 7.72
C TYR A 107 -14.70 9.00 9.05
N ARG A 108 -15.28 9.53 10.14
CA ARG A 108 -14.69 9.43 11.48
C ARG A 108 -14.58 7.98 11.95
N ALA A 109 -15.60 7.16 11.71
CA ALA A 109 -15.58 5.74 12.07
C ALA A 109 -14.48 4.98 11.31
N ILE A 110 -14.34 5.20 10.00
CA ILE A 110 -13.28 4.57 9.19
C ILE A 110 -11.90 5.04 9.65
N ALA A 111 -11.72 6.35 9.86
CA ALA A 111 -10.44 6.91 10.30
C ALA A 111 -10.04 6.36 11.68
N VAL A 112 -10.97 6.34 12.65
CA VAL A 112 -10.75 5.76 13.97
C VAL A 112 -10.44 4.27 13.86
N TRP A 113 -11.15 3.52 13.02
CA TRP A 113 -10.86 2.11 12.80
C TRP A 113 -9.45 1.89 12.22
N CYS A 114 -9.03 2.67 11.23
CA CYS A 114 -7.68 2.59 10.66
C CYS A 114 -6.58 2.97 11.66
N LEU A 115 -6.86 3.87 12.60
CA LEU A 115 -5.90 4.30 13.63
C LEU A 115 -5.83 3.33 14.82
N VAL A 116 -6.98 2.81 15.25
CA VAL A 116 -7.10 1.98 16.46
C VAL A 116 -6.85 0.51 16.16
N SER A 117 -7.27 0.02 14.99
CA SER A 117 -7.13 -1.41 14.67
C SER A 117 -5.69 -1.91 14.80
N PRO A 118 -4.64 -1.24 14.28
CA PRO A 118 -3.27 -1.73 14.42
C PRO A 118 -2.83 -1.84 15.89
N LEU A 119 -3.31 -0.95 16.76
CA LEU A 119 -2.99 -0.97 18.19
C LEU A 119 -3.61 -2.17 18.91
N VAL A 120 -4.83 -2.56 18.54
CA VAL A 120 -5.49 -3.75 19.12
C VAL A 120 -4.70 -5.02 18.79
N TRP A 121 -4.16 -5.11 17.57
CA TRP A 121 -3.36 -6.25 17.13
C TRP A 121 -1.94 -6.30 17.73
N THR A 122 -1.50 -5.23 18.41
CA THR A 122 -0.21 -5.22 19.15
C THR A 122 -0.33 -5.69 20.60
N LEU A 123 -1.54 -6.07 21.05
CA LEU A 123 -1.74 -6.57 22.42
C LEU A 123 -1.14 -7.97 22.62
N PRO A 124 -0.64 -8.27 23.83
CA PRO A 124 -0.05 -9.58 24.13
C PRO A 124 -1.09 -10.70 23.94
N GLY A 125 -0.72 -11.74 23.17
CA GLY A 125 -1.59 -12.88 22.84
C GLY A 125 -2.23 -12.85 21.44
N MET A 126 -1.95 -11.82 20.63
CA MET A 126 -2.35 -11.72 19.22
C MET A 126 -1.32 -12.37 18.27
N PRO A 127 -1.68 -12.73 17.01
CA PRO A 127 -0.77 -13.40 16.07
C PRO A 127 0.54 -12.63 15.87
N ASP A 128 1.65 -13.37 15.66
CA ASP A 128 2.97 -12.76 15.47
C ASP A 128 2.96 -11.67 14.39
N PHE A 129 3.77 -10.63 14.60
CA PHE A 129 3.97 -9.52 13.67
C PHE A 129 4.25 -10.00 12.24
N VAL A 130 5.00 -11.10 12.10
CA VAL A 130 5.32 -11.74 10.82
C VAL A 130 4.04 -12.24 10.12
N THR A 131 3.16 -12.91 10.85
CA THR A 131 1.89 -13.44 10.31
C THR A 131 0.95 -12.32 9.89
N LEU A 132 0.79 -11.28 10.71
CA LEU A 132 -0.02 -10.11 10.38
C LEU A 132 0.51 -9.38 9.14
N THR A 133 1.83 -9.20 9.06
CA THR A 133 2.49 -8.58 7.90
C THR A 133 2.32 -9.44 6.65
N LEU A 134 2.47 -10.76 6.77
CA LEU A 134 2.30 -11.69 5.66
C LEU A 134 0.87 -11.64 5.13
N ILE A 135 -0.14 -11.74 6.01
CA ILE A 135 -1.56 -11.69 5.63
C ILE A 135 -1.90 -10.32 5.01
N GLY A 136 -1.45 -9.22 5.64
CA GLY A 136 -1.70 -7.86 5.16
C GLY A 136 -1.15 -7.61 3.76
N ASN A 137 0.14 -7.92 3.55
CA ASN A 137 0.78 -7.76 2.25
C ASN A 137 0.18 -8.70 1.20
N SER A 138 -0.05 -9.96 1.56
CA SER A 138 -0.67 -10.94 0.67
C SER A 138 -2.08 -10.52 0.25
N GLY A 139 -2.86 -9.95 1.17
CA GLY A 139 -4.18 -9.40 0.89
C GLY A 139 -4.14 -8.22 -0.08
N GLN A 140 -3.15 -7.33 0.05
CA GLN A 140 -2.96 -6.23 -0.91
C GLN A 140 -2.71 -6.73 -2.33
N VAL A 141 -1.93 -7.82 -2.49
CA VAL A 141 -1.68 -8.44 -3.81
C VAL A 141 -2.97 -8.96 -4.42
N VAL A 142 -3.90 -9.49 -3.62
CA VAL A 142 -5.20 -9.99 -4.09
C VAL A 142 -6.13 -8.85 -4.55
N LEU A 143 -6.04 -7.68 -3.90
CA LEU A 143 -6.80 -6.47 -4.28
C LEU A 143 -6.27 -5.80 -5.56
N LEU A 144 -4.98 -5.97 -5.87
CA LEU A 144 -4.32 -5.34 -7.01
C LEU A 144 -5.01 -5.58 -8.38
N PRO A 145 -5.38 -6.82 -8.78
CA PRO A 145 -6.05 -7.04 -10.06
C PRO A 145 -7.42 -6.35 -10.16
N LEU A 146 -8.15 -6.23 -9.04
CA LEU A 146 -9.43 -5.53 -9.00
C LEU A 146 -9.23 -4.04 -9.33
N LEU A 147 -8.24 -3.40 -8.68
CA LEU A 147 -7.92 -1.99 -8.90
C LEU A 147 -7.36 -1.76 -10.31
N ALA A 148 -6.43 -2.60 -10.75
CA ALA A 148 -5.83 -2.52 -12.09
C ALA A 148 -6.89 -2.68 -13.19
N GLY A 149 -7.76 -3.69 -13.07
CA GLY A 149 -8.85 -3.92 -14.01
C GLY A 149 -9.87 -2.79 -14.02
N GLY A 150 -10.26 -2.27 -12.85
CA GLY A 150 -11.17 -1.14 -12.73
C GLY A 150 -10.63 0.13 -13.38
N ILE A 151 -9.37 0.48 -13.12
CA ILE A 151 -8.71 1.64 -13.74
C ILE A 151 -8.56 1.42 -15.24
N TRP A 152 -8.16 0.23 -15.68
CA TRP A 152 -8.04 -0.07 -17.11
C TRP A 152 -9.38 0.07 -17.84
N TRP A 153 -10.47 -0.44 -17.26
CA TRP A 153 -11.81 -0.31 -17.83
C TRP A 153 -12.24 1.16 -17.97
N ILE A 154 -12.02 1.96 -16.92
CA ILE A 154 -12.34 3.40 -16.94
C ILE A 154 -11.49 4.13 -17.98
N THR A 155 -10.20 3.80 -18.09
CA THR A 155 -9.27 4.49 -19.00
C THR A 155 -9.44 4.08 -20.46
N ALA A 156 -9.78 2.82 -20.73
CA ALA A 156 -10.01 2.32 -22.08
C ALA A 156 -11.34 2.79 -22.68
N SER A 157 -12.31 3.16 -21.85
CA SER A 157 -13.65 3.54 -22.28
C SER A 157 -13.74 5.02 -22.69
N PRO A 158 -14.15 5.32 -23.95
CA PRO A 158 -14.33 6.68 -24.42
C PRO A 158 -15.46 7.43 -23.69
N ARG A 159 -16.34 6.71 -22.98
CA ARG A 159 -17.46 7.26 -22.21
C ARG A 159 -17.02 8.01 -20.96
N TYR A 160 -15.89 7.65 -20.34
CA TYR A 160 -15.45 8.22 -19.06
C TYR A 160 -14.30 9.23 -19.18
N ILE A 161 -13.43 9.09 -20.18
CA ILE A 161 -12.25 9.96 -20.38
C ILE A 161 -12.39 10.93 -21.57
N GLY A 162 -13.32 10.65 -22.49
CA GLY A 162 -13.43 11.39 -23.75
C GLY A 162 -12.44 10.91 -24.82
N SER A 163 -12.77 11.13 -26.09
CA SER A 163 -12.04 10.58 -27.24
C SER A 163 -10.59 11.10 -27.38
N ALA A 164 -10.29 12.27 -26.85
CA ALA A 164 -8.97 12.93 -26.99
C ALA A 164 -7.88 12.41 -26.04
N HIS A 165 -8.24 11.73 -24.94
CA HIS A 165 -7.30 11.27 -23.90
C HIS A 165 -7.32 9.75 -23.71
N ARG A 166 -7.91 9.00 -24.66
CA ARG A 166 -8.01 7.55 -24.62
C ARG A 166 -6.63 6.89 -24.62
N THR A 167 -6.49 5.82 -23.85
CA THR A 167 -5.29 4.97 -23.85
C THR A 167 -4.96 4.47 -25.25
N ARG A 168 -3.68 4.61 -25.62
CA ARG A 168 -3.16 4.13 -26.91
C ARG A 168 -3.22 2.60 -26.97
N TRP A 169 -3.23 2.05 -28.18
CA TRP A 169 -3.32 0.59 -28.36
C TRP A 169 -2.18 -0.16 -27.67
N TRP A 170 -0.95 0.38 -27.68
CA TRP A 170 0.19 -0.21 -26.97
C TRP A 170 0.05 -0.10 -25.44
N GLU A 171 -0.53 0.99 -24.93
CA GLU A 171 -0.81 1.15 -23.49
C GLU A 171 -1.80 0.09 -23.03
N ASN A 172 -2.80 -0.24 -23.86
CA ASN A 172 -3.72 -1.33 -23.57
C ASN A 172 -3.04 -2.70 -23.56
N ILE A 173 -2.04 -2.94 -24.41
CA ILE A 173 -1.24 -4.19 -24.37
C ILE A 173 -0.43 -4.26 -23.07
N VAL A 174 0.23 -3.17 -22.68
CA VAL A 174 0.97 -3.11 -21.42
C VAL A 174 0.05 -3.33 -20.23
N MET A 175 -1.12 -2.66 -20.20
CA MET A 175 -2.12 -2.82 -19.15
C MET A 175 -2.67 -4.25 -19.09
N ALA A 176 -2.91 -4.89 -20.23
CA ALA A 176 -3.34 -6.28 -20.30
C ALA A 176 -2.29 -7.23 -19.72
N LEU A 177 -1.02 -7.03 -20.08
CA LEU A 177 0.10 -7.83 -19.56
C LEU A 177 0.26 -7.62 -18.05
N LEU A 178 0.20 -6.38 -17.56
CA LEU A 178 0.25 -6.06 -16.14
C LEU A 178 -0.93 -6.67 -15.37
N LEU A 179 -2.14 -6.67 -15.95
CA LEU A 179 -3.31 -7.30 -15.34
C LEU A 179 -3.13 -8.81 -15.23
N LEU A 180 -2.63 -9.47 -16.28
CA LEU A 180 -2.35 -10.91 -16.26
C LEU A 180 -1.32 -11.26 -15.18
N LEU A 181 -0.25 -10.46 -15.05
CA LEU A 181 0.74 -10.62 -13.99
C LEU A 181 0.11 -10.42 -12.60
N ALA A 182 -0.75 -9.41 -12.42
CA ALA A 182 -1.45 -9.16 -11.17
C ALA A 182 -2.39 -10.31 -10.79
N ILE A 183 -3.14 -10.86 -11.76
CA ILE A 183 -4.01 -12.03 -11.54
C ILE A 183 -3.17 -13.25 -11.12
N LYS A 184 -2.05 -13.51 -11.80
CA LYS A 184 -1.15 -14.60 -11.45
C LYS A 184 -0.57 -14.44 -10.04
N GLY A 185 -0.13 -13.23 -9.69
CA GLY A 185 0.37 -12.91 -8.36
C GLY A 185 -0.69 -13.08 -7.27
N ALA A 186 -1.91 -12.58 -7.52
CA ALA A 186 -3.05 -12.74 -6.63
C ALA A 186 -3.41 -14.21 -6.41
N TYR A 187 -3.41 -15.03 -7.47
CA TYR A 187 -3.67 -16.47 -7.37
C TYR A 187 -2.64 -17.17 -6.48
N HIS A 188 -1.34 -16.90 -6.68
CA HIS A 188 -0.28 -17.48 -5.87
C HIS A 188 -0.37 -17.04 -4.40
N SER A 189 -0.64 -15.76 -4.17
CA SER A 189 -0.81 -15.19 -2.83
C SER A 189 -1.99 -15.82 -2.08
N ALA A 190 -3.14 -15.93 -2.74
CA ALA A 190 -4.33 -16.56 -2.17
C ALA A 190 -4.10 -18.04 -1.84
N HIS A 191 -3.42 -18.77 -2.73
CA HIS A 191 -3.10 -20.17 -2.49
C HIS A 191 -2.13 -20.34 -1.30
N ALA A 192 -1.14 -19.45 -1.16
CA ALA A 192 -0.22 -19.46 -0.02
C ALA A 192 -0.95 -19.19 1.31
N ILE A 193 -1.88 -18.24 1.35
CA ILE A 193 -2.71 -17.97 2.54
C ILE A 193 -3.56 -19.18 2.89
N VAL A 194 -4.24 -19.79 1.91
CA VAL A 194 -5.10 -20.96 2.14
C VAL A 194 -4.30 -22.15 2.67
N GLN A 195 -3.10 -22.38 2.14
CA GLN A 195 -2.21 -23.43 2.64
C GLN A 195 -1.73 -23.15 4.06
N TYR A 196 -1.36 -21.90 4.37
CA TYR A 196 -0.94 -21.51 5.71
C TYR A 196 -2.06 -21.73 6.74
N LEU A 197 -3.28 -21.28 6.43
CA LEU A 197 -4.46 -21.46 7.31
C LEU A 197 -4.88 -22.92 7.47
N ARG A 198 -4.59 -23.78 6.50
CA ARG A 198 -4.92 -25.21 6.56
C ARG A 198 -3.90 -26.03 7.36
N ASN A 199 -2.67 -25.53 7.49
CA ASN A 199 -1.55 -26.17 8.18
C ASN A 199 -1.23 -25.55 9.56
N SER A 200 -1.98 -24.51 9.97
CA SER A 200 -1.92 -23.88 11.31
C SER A 200 -3.05 -24.42 12.18
#